data_AF-A0A832KBI3-F1
#
_entry.id   AF-A0A832KBI3-F1
#
_cell.length_a   1.000
_cell.length_b   1.000
_cell.length_c   1.000
_cell.angle_alpha   90.00
_cell.angle_beta   90.00
_cell.angle_gamma   90.00
#
_symmetry.space_group_name_H-M   'P 1'
#
loop_
_entity.id
_entity.type
_entity.pdbx_description
1 polymer ?
#
loop_
_entity_poly.entity_id
_entity_poly.type
_entity_poly.pdbx_seq_one_letter_code
_entity_poly.pdbx_strand_id
1 'polypeptide(L)'
;MPPDHSSEPKETVSRFEKLLVALARADIDYAVAGGLAVILNGYPRLTVDVDILVHDSPANLRKLLDCLAGWGEGWARELKLEDF
;
A
#
# COMPACT_ATOMS: atom_id res chain seq x y z
N MET A 1 -40.99 -4.95 6.22
CA MET A 1 -39.58 -4.51 6.22
C MET A 1 -38.79 -5.49 7.04
N PRO A 2 -37.74 -6.12 6.49
CA PRO A 2 -36.82 -6.91 7.29
C PRO A 2 -35.88 -5.98 8.09
N PRO A 3 -35.28 -6.47 9.18
CA PRO A 3 -34.38 -5.69 10.01
C PRO A 3 -33.13 -5.28 9.23
N ASP A 4 -32.74 -4.02 9.39
CA ASP A 4 -31.49 -3.46 8.87
C ASP A 4 -30.31 -4.08 9.64
N HIS A 5 -29.59 -4.98 8.99
CA HIS A 5 -28.40 -5.61 9.54
C HIS A 5 -27.19 -4.71 9.29
N SER A 6 -26.94 -3.81 10.24
CA SER A 6 -25.68 -3.13 10.41
C SER A 6 -24.54 -4.13 10.68
N SER A 7 -23.50 -4.14 9.85
CA SER A 7 -22.08 -4.24 10.24
C SER A 7 -21.22 -4.31 8.99
N GLU A 8 -20.57 -3.18 8.65
CA GLU A 8 -19.73 -3.05 7.47
C GLU A 8 -18.49 -3.98 7.53
N PRO A 9 -18.10 -4.61 6.41
CA PRO A 9 -16.75 -5.19 6.26
C PRO A 9 -15.67 -4.15 5.90
N LYS A 10 -15.87 -2.84 6.14
CA LYS A 10 -15.08 -1.78 5.50
C LYS A 10 -13.74 -1.43 6.16
N GLU A 11 -13.44 -1.90 7.37
CA GLU A 11 -12.31 -1.32 8.12
C GLU A 11 -10.91 -1.88 7.80
N THR A 12 -10.77 -3.13 7.35
CA THR A 12 -9.42 -3.71 7.16
C THR A 12 -8.77 -3.29 5.83
N VAL A 13 -9.56 -3.12 4.78
CA VAL A 13 -9.10 -2.60 3.49
C VAL A 13 -8.68 -1.12 3.62
N SER A 14 -9.35 -0.38 4.52
CA SER A 14 -9.21 1.07 4.74
C SER A 14 -7.79 1.57 5.12
N ARG A 15 -6.93 0.75 5.76
CA ARG A 15 -5.58 1.20 6.14
C ARG A 15 -4.56 1.09 5.00
N PHE A 16 -4.55 -0.03 4.28
CA PHE A 16 -3.62 -0.20 3.15
C PHE A 16 -4.09 0.50 1.88
N GLU A 17 -5.41 0.66 1.69
CA GLU A 17 -5.99 1.43 0.59
C GLU A 17 -5.37 2.81 0.45
N LYS A 18 -5.22 3.55 1.55
CA LYS A 18 -4.66 4.91 1.49
C LYS A 18 -3.22 4.91 0.98
N LEU A 19 -2.42 3.91 1.35
CA LEU A 19 -1.05 3.77 0.85
C LEU A 19 -1.08 3.47 -0.64
N LEU A 20 -1.85 2.47 -1.07
CA LEU A 20 -1.97 2.09 -2.47
C LEU A 20 -2.47 3.25 -3.33
N VAL A 21 -3.45 4.02 -2.85
CA VAL A 21 -3.95 5.22 -3.53
C VAL A 21 -2.86 6.29 -3.62
N ALA A 22 -2.06 6.50 -2.57
CA ALA A 22 -0.95 7.44 -2.61
C ALA A 22 0.10 7.01 -3.65
N LEU A 23 0.49 5.74 -3.67
CA LEU A 23 1.45 5.20 -4.62
C LEU A 23 0.94 5.31 -6.07
N ALA A 24 -0.33 4.96 -6.30
CA ALA A 24 -0.96 5.06 -7.61
C ALA A 24 -1.07 6.52 -8.10
N ARG A 25 -1.43 7.46 -7.22
CA ARG A 25 -1.50 8.90 -7.56
C ARG A 25 -0.14 9.50 -7.84
N ALA A 26 0.91 8.99 -7.21
CA ALA A 26 2.29 9.37 -7.46
C ALA A 26 2.86 8.77 -8.75
N ASP A 27 2.08 7.96 -9.50
CA ASP A 27 2.50 7.30 -10.73
C ASP A 27 3.77 6.47 -10.53
N ILE A 28 3.80 5.72 -9.42
CA ILE A 28 4.86 4.77 -9.09
C ILE A 28 4.54 3.45 -9.79
N ASP A 29 5.55 2.86 -10.44
CA ASP A 29 5.48 1.52 -10.99
C ASP A 29 5.76 0.50 -9.87
N TYR A 30 4.70 -0.14 -9.39
CA TYR A 30 4.76 -1.10 -8.29
C TYR A 30 3.74 -2.23 -8.47
N ALA A 31 3.98 -3.32 -7.76
CA ALA A 31 3.03 -4.43 -7.59
C ALA A 31 2.81 -4.70 -6.10
N VAL A 32 1.57 -5.03 -5.72
CA VAL A 32 1.26 -5.53 -4.39
C VAL A 32 1.68 -6.99 -4.30
N ALA A 33 2.39 -7.35 -3.23
CA ALA A 33 2.81 -8.72 -2.94
C ALA A 33 2.21 -9.21 -1.60
N GLY A 34 2.57 -10.44 -1.22
CA GLY A 34 2.23 -11.00 0.09
C GLY A 34 0.73 -11.23 0.33
N GLY A 35 0.33 -11.11 1.60
CA GLY A 35 -1.03 -11.44 2.05
C GLY A 35 -2.10 -10.53 1.44
N LEU A 36 -1.79 -9.24 1.25
CA LEU A 36 -2.73 -8.30 0.64
C LEU A 36 -3.00 -8.66 -0.83
N ALA A 37 -1.99 -9.08 -1.59
CA ALA A 37 -2.17 -9.53 -2.97
C ALA A 37 -3.11 -10.74 -3.07
N VAL A 38 -3.01 -11.67 -2.12
CA VAL A 38 -3.91 -12.85 -2.02
C VAL A 38 -5.36 -12.41 -1.77
N ILE A 39 -5.56 -11.46 -0.86
CA ILE A 39 -6.88 -10.88 -0.55
C ILE A 39 -7.48 -10.18 -1.78
N LEU A 40 -6.68 -9.36 -2.47
CA LEU A 40 -7.11 -8.65 -3.68
C LEU A 40 -7.51 -9.60 -4.83
N ASN A 41 -6.99 -10.83 -4.83
CA ASN A 41 -7.38 -11.89 -5.77
C ASN A 41 -8.56 -12.75 -5.29
N GLY A 42 -9.27 -12.33 -4.24
CA GLY A 42 -10.51 -12.96 -3.77
C GLY A 42 -10.33 -14.11 -2.79
N TYR A 43 -9.11 -14.32 -2.27
CA TYR A 43 -8.83 -15.39 -1.30
C TYR A 43 -8.70 -14.82 0.12
N PRO A 44 -9.54 -15.25 1.08
CA PRO A 44 -9.49 -14.73 2.44
C PRO A 44 -8.19 -15.12 3.14
N ARG A 45 -7.53 -14.14 3.77
CA ARG A 45 -6.28 -14.32 4.53
C ARG A 45 -6.17 -13.24 5.59
N LEU A 46 -5.54 -13.56 6.71
CA LEU A 46 -5.09 -12.57 7.68
C LEU A 46 -3.72 -12.05 7.25
N THR A 47 -3.56 -10.73 7.21
CA THR A 47 -2.29 -10.04 7.01
C THR A 47 -2.27 -8.80 7.90
N VAL A 48 -1.11 -8.44 8.43
CA VAL A 48 -0.95 -7.29 9.35
C VAL A 48 -0.04 -6.20 8.78
N ASP A 49 0.50 -6.46 7.60
CA ASP A 49 1.40 -5.64 6.82
C ASP A 49 0.98 -5.65 5.34
N VAL A 50 1.67 -4.83 4.56
CA VAL A 50 1.58 -4.75 3.11
C VAL A 50 2.98 -4.81 2.53
N ASP A 51 3.18 -5.75 1.60
CA ASP A 51 4.41 -5.88 0.85
C ASP A 51 4.23 -5.24 -0.53
N ILE A 52 5.17 -4.40 -0.94
CA ILE A 52 5.17 -3.74 -2.25
C ILE A 52 6.49 -4.08 -2.96
N LEU A 53 6.38 -4.56 -4.19
CA LEU A 53 7.51 -4.66 -5.12
C LEU A 53 7.53 -3.40 -5.98
N VAL A 54 8.71 -2.81 -6.17
CA VAL A 54 8.86 -1.56 -6.91
C VAL A 54 9.81 -1.79 -8.07
N HIS A 55 9.49 -1.27 -9.26
CA HIS A 55 10.40 -1.35 -10.39
C HIS A 55 11.67 -0.54 -10.11
N ASP A 56 12.82 -1.21 -10.18
CA ASP A 56 14.15 -0.65 -9.91
C ASP A 56 14.61 0.24 -11.07
N SER A 57 14.07 1.45 -11.10
CA SER A 57 14.61 2.53 -11.91
C SER A 57 14.82 3.76 -11.02
N PRO A 58 15.92 4.53 -11.22
CA PRO A 58 16.21 5.69 -10.39
C PRO A 58 15.07 6.72 -10.36
N ALA A 59 14.34 6.87 -11.48
CA ALA A 59 13.19 7.77 -11.57
C ALA A 59 12.01 7.28 -10.72
N ASN A 60 11.70 5.99 -10.77
CA ASN A 60 10.60 5.41 -10.00
C ASN A 60 10.91 5.37 -8.50
N LEU A 61 12.15 5.00 -8.13
CA LEU A 61 12.61 5.02 -6.74
C LEU A 61 12.60 6.44 -6.17
N ARG A 62 12.92 7.48 -6.97
CA ARG A 62 12.78 8.87 -6.50
C ARG A 62 11.33 9.20 -6.15
N LYS A 63 10.37 8.87 -7.03
CA LYS A 63 8.93 9.06 -6.78
C LYS A 63 8.49 8.32 -5.51
N LEU A 64 8.96 7.09 -5.33
CA LEU A 64 8.70 6.29 -4.13
C LEU A 64 9.20 6.98 -2.87
N LEU A 65 10.47 7.36 -2.83
CA LEU A 65 11.09 8.01 -1.67
C LEU A 65 10.40 9.34 -1.33
N ASP A 66 10.11 10.17 -2.33
CA ASP A 66 9.39 11.43 -2.14
C ASP A 66 7.97 11.20 -1.60
N CYS A 67 7.25 10.19 -2.11
CA CYS A 67 5.92 9.82 -1.65
C CYS A 67 5.95 9.29 -0.20
N LEU A 68 6.87 8.40 0.11
CA LEU A 68 6.96 7.74 1.43
C LEU A 68 7.57 8.65 2.50
N ALA A 69 8.37 9.66 2.13
CA ALA A 69 8.90 10.65 3.06
C ALA A 69 7.79 11.40 3.83
N GLY A 70 6.60 11.55 3.24
CA GLY A 70 5.42 12.13 3.90
C GLY A 70 4.48 11.11 4.54
N TRP A 71 4.77 9.81 4.44
CA TRP A 71 3.88 8.73 4.84
C TRP A 71 4.13 8.28 6.29
N GLY A 72 3.06 8.06 7.06
CA GLY A 72 3.15 7.66 8.47
C GLY A 72 3.99 8.64 9.28
N GLU A 73 4.96 8.12 10.03
CA GLU A 73 5.94 8.93 10.79
C GLU A 73 7.09 9.50 9.93
N GLY A 74 7.09 9.23 8.61
CA GLY A 74 8.07 9.78 7.68
C GLY A 74 9.46 9.13 7.72
N TRP A 75 9.58 7.92 8.27
CA TRP A 75 10.87 7.19 8.37
C TRP A 75 11.55 6.96 7.02
N ALA A 76 10.80 6.90 5.92
CA ALA A 76 11.38 6.77 4.59
C ALA A 76 12.25 7.97 4.18
N ARG A 77 12.21 9.11 4.89
CA ARG A 77 13.15 10.23 4.71
C ARG A 77 14.61 9.86 4.95
N GLU A 78 14.86 8.79 5.69
CA GLU A 78 16.21 8.31 5.98
C GLU A 78 16.79 7.47 4.83
N LEU A 79 15.93 6.94 3.95
CA LEU A 79 16.30 6.13 2.81
C LEU A 79 16.81 6.99 1.65
N LYS A 80 17.71 6.42 0.87
CA LYS A 80 18.31 7.00 -0.33
C LYS A 80 18.24 6.02 -1.48
N LEU A 81 18.53 6.50 -2.69
CA LEU A 81 18.56 5.65 -3.87
C LEU A 81 19.61 4.53 -3.76
N GLU A 82 20.69 4.76 -3.02
CA GLU A 82 21.77 3.79 -2.85
C GLU A 82 21.42 2.62 -1.91
N ASP A 83 20.27 2.68 -1.24
CA ASP A 83 19.79 1.63 -0.34
C ASP A 83 19.01 0.52 -1.08
N PHE A 84 18.84 0.65 -2.41
CA PHE A 84 18.06 -0.26 -3.26
C PHE A 84 18.95 -1.02 -4.25
#